data_AF-A0A319DRZ0-F1
#
_entry.id   AF-A0A319DRZ0-F1
#
_cell.length_a   1.000
_cell.length_b   1.000
_cell.length_c   1.000
_cell.angle_alpha   90.00
_cell.angle_beta   90.00
_cell.angle_gamma   90.00
#
_symmetry.space_group_name_H-M   'P 1'
#
loop_
_entity.id
_entity.type
_entity.pdbx_description
1 polymer ?
#
loop_
_entity_poly.entity_id
_entity_poly.type
_entity_poly.pdbx_seq_one_letter_code
_entity_poly.pdbx_strand_id
1 'polypeptide(L)'
;MVFSPCSGIALIGFGFGRVSPNQRPFSLTDPSISFPHRDHDTVSVSVVAVVALIVPAVIIVLGALVLIPLGPAMTNHETTIVARAKLWRYKVWEWNAGWLGLGISLAGAYMATEGLKDLFGKPRPDMLARCDPDLSKINTFAVSGLGSSLDGAPTLVTWEICQNQARELAVDGFSSFPSGHSSFAFGGLTYLTLWLCAKLSIGFPYLAHSPLSQELQRQERNTIRKQGAAPPVYLLIIVFVPIAVACFIAASRWFDYRHHGFDIIFGSVMGIVFAWIGFRLYQLPVMRGAGWSWGARDSSHAFFRSVGLPSHVGADNWATAKYAPPPVRAEPRNQDVDLESGRKAARE
;
A
#
# COMPACT_ATOMS: atom_id res chain seq x y z
N MET A 1 1.24 21.22 9.87
CA MET A 1 2.54 20.78 10.42
C MET A 1 2.85 19.31 10.09
N VAL A 2 2.55 18.87 8.86
CA VAL A 2 2.39 17.43 8.54
C VAL A 2 3.33 16.92 7.43
N PHE A 3 4.00 17.81 6.70
CA PHE A 3 4.95 17.45 5.64
C PHE A 3 6.39 17.19 6.14
N SER A 4 6.70 17.53 7.40
CA SER A 4 8.09 17.60 7.90
C SER A 4 8.89 16.27 7.82
N PRO A 5 8.39 15.12 8.33
CA PRO A 5 9.19 13.90 8.33
C PRO A 5 9.33 13.24 6.95
N CYS A 6 8.29 13.31 6.11
CA CYS A 6 8.35 12.75 4.74
C CYS A 6 9.35 13.54 3.88
N SER A 7 9.34 14.87 4.00
CA SER A 7 10.31 15.73 3.31
C SER A 7 11.74 15.44 3.76
N GLY A 8 11.97 15.19 5.06
CA GLY A 8 13.30 14.81 5.56
C GLY A 8 13.84 13.53 4.92
N ILE A 9 13.04 12.47 4.88
CA ILE A 9 13.44 11.19 4.25
C ILE A 9 13.72 11.37 2.75
N ALA A 10 12.87 12.13 2.04
CA ALA A 10 13.06 12.40 0.62
C ALA A 10 14.35 13.21 0.35
N LEU A 11 14.66 14.19 1.21
CA LEU A 11 15.89 14.98 1.11
C LEU A 11 17.15 14.13 1.33
N ILE A 12 17.10 13.18 2.26
CA ILE A 12 18.20 12.22 2.46
C ILE A 12 18.39 11.37 1.19
N GLY A 13 17.30 10.85 0.62
CA GLY A 13 17.35 10.12 -0.65
C GLY A 13 17.93 10.95 -1.80
N PHE A 14 17.58 12.23 -1.88
CA PHE A 14 18.14 13.15 -2.86
C PHE A 14 19.64 13.40 -2.64
N GLY A 15 20.09 13.42 -1.38
CA GLY A 15 21.49 13.49 -1.02
C GLY A 15 22.28 12.29 -1.54
N PHE A 16 21.74 11.08 -1.38
CA PHE A 16 22.33 9.84 -1.92
C PHE A 16 22.47 9.90 -3.44
N GLY A 17 21.41 10.25 -4.18
CA GLY A 17 21.46 10.34 -5.66
C GLY A 17 22.46 11.36 -6.24
N ARG A 18 23.14 12.17 -5.41
CA ARG A 18 24.22 13.09 -5.82
C ARG A 18 25.62 12.48 -5.66
N VAL A 19 25.74 11.43 -4.85
CA VAL A 19 26.99 10.72 -4.58
C VAL A 19 27.29 9.78 -5.75
N SER A 20 28.57 9.59 -6.07
CA SER A 20 28.98 8.60 -7.06
C SER A 20 28.88 7.20 -6.44
N PRO A 21 28.22 6.24 -7.09
CA PRO A 21 28.10 4.90 -6.56
C PRO A 21 29.46 4.20 -6.51
N ASN A 22 29.55 3.16 -5.70
CA ASN A 22 30.68 2.24 -5.75
C ASN A 22 30.85 1.68 -7.18
N GLN A 23 32.08 1.47 -7.63
CA GLN A 23 32.35 1.01 -9.00
C GLN A 23 32.93 -0.39 -8.92
N ARG A 24 32.04 -1.38 -8.87
CA ARG A 24 32.45 -2.77 -8.75
C ARG A 24 33.22 -3.22 -10.01
N PRO A 25 34.39 -3.86 -9.87
CA PRO A 25 35.09 -4.46 -11.00
C PRO A 25 34.23 -5.51 -11.72
N PHE A 26 34.32 -5.55 -13.05
CA PHE A 26 33.53 -6.44 -13.90
C PHE A 26 34.41 -7.14 -14.93
N SER A 27 33.91 -8.20 -15.54
CA SER A 27 34.64 -8.90 -16.60
C SER A 27 34.10 -8.52 -17.98
N LEU A 28 34.99 -8.32 -18.95
CA LEU A 28 34.62 -8.01 -20.33
C LEU A 28 33.93 -9.18 -21.05
N THR A 29 34.08 -10.41 -20.54
CA THR A 29 33.49 -11.62 -21.11
C THR A 29 32.16 -12.01 -20.45
N ASP A 30 31.64 -11.20 -19.53
CA ASP A 30 30.37 -11.47 -18.85
C ASP A 30 29.16 -11.18 -19.76
N PRO A 31 28.39 -12.22 -20.17
CA PRO A 31 27.24 -12.04 -21.05
C PRO A 31 26.07 -11.30 -20.38
N SER A 32 26.07 -11.19 -19.04
CA SER A 32 24.99 -10.53 -18.30
C SER A 32 25.04 -9.01 -18.36
N ILE A 33 26.15 -8.42 -18.84
CA ILE A 33 26.39 -6.98 -18.97
C ILE A 33 26.70 -6.54 -20.42
N SER A 34 26.51 -7.44 -21.38
CA SER A 34 26.82 -7.25 -22.80
C SER A 34 25.58 -6.96 -23.67
N PHE A 35 24.46 -6.52 -23.07
CA PHE A 35 23.25 -6.17 -23.80
C PHE A 35 23.39 -4.82 -24.51
N PRO A 36 22.66 -4.59 -25.62
CA PRO A 36 22.71 -3.33 -26.35
C PRO A 36 22.15 -2.17 -25.52
N HIS A 37 22.75 -0.99 -25.68
CA HIS A 37 22.23 0.23 -25.08
C HIS A 37 20.94 0.69 -25.77
N ARG A 38 19.95 1.12 -24.97
CA ARG A 38 18.77 1.84 -25.47
C ARG A 38 18.78 3.27 -24.98
N ASP A 39 18.69 4.21 -25.91
CA ASP A 39 18.66 5.66 -25.63
C ASP A 39 17.37 6.07 -24.92
N HIS A 40 16.26 5.37 -25.22
CA HIS A 40 14.94 5.69 -24.70
C HIS A 40 14.37 4.55 -23.87
N ASP A 41 13.90 4.93 -22.70
CA ASP A 41 13.17 4.06 -21.79
C ASP A 41 11.71 3.92 -22.24
N THR A 42 11.20 2.69 -22.24
CA THR A 42 9.77 2.44 -22.53
C THR A 42 8.86 3.15 -21.53
N VAL A 43 9.27 3.17 -20.26
CA VAL A 43 8.61 3.96 -19.21
C VAL A 43 9.63 4.93 -18.63
N SER A 44 9.42 6.22 -18.85
CA SER A 44 10.30 7.27 -18.33
C SER A 44 10.06 7.53 -16.84
N VAL A 45 11.06 8.10 -16.17
CA VAL A 45 10.99 8.49 -14.76
C VAL A 45 9.79 9.40 -14.49
N SER A 46 9.49 10.34 -15.39
CA SER A 46 8.35 11.25 -15.30
C SER A 46 7.02 10.50 -15.32
N VAL A 47 6.88 9.48 -16.17
CA VAL A 47 5.67 8.66 -16.24
C VAL A 47 5.49 7.89 -14.93
N VAL A 48 6.56 7.28 -14.39
CA VAL A 48 6.48 6.59 -13.10
C VAL A 48 6.07 7.55 -11.97
N ALA A 49 6.63 8.76 -11.92
CA ALA A 49 6.26 9.76 -10.93
C ALA A 49 4.76 10.14 -11.04
N VAL A 50 4.24 10.34 -12.24
CA VAL A 50 2.81 10.64 -12.43
C VAL A 50 1.95 9.46 -11.98
N VAL A 51 2.26 8.24 -12.44
CA VAL A 51 1.43 7.05 -12.21
C VAL A 51 1.49 6.55 -10.77
N ALA A 52 2.65 6.62 -10.10
CA ALA A 52 2.84 6.05 -8.77
C ALA A 52 2.74 7.07 -7.63
N LEU A 53 2.83 8.38 -7.91
CA LEU A 53 2.67 9.43 -6.90
C LEU A 53 1.41 10.28 -7.15
N ILE A 54 1.31 10.91 -8.32
CA ILE A 54 0.26 11.90 -8.59
C ILE A 54 -1.11 11.24 -8.69
N VAL A 55 -1.23 10.16 -9.48
CA VAL A 55 -2.50 9.44 -9.66
C VAL A 55 -3.02 8.89 -8.32
N PRO A 56 -2.24 8.16 -7.50
CA PRO A 56 -2.66 7.76 -6.16
C PRO A 56 -3.05 8.93 -5.26
N ALA A 57 -2.28 10.02 -5.24
CA ALA A 57 -2.59 11.18 -4.42
C ALA A 57 -3.96 11.81 -4.77
N VAL A 58 -4.26 11.90 -6.07
CA VAL A 58 -5.56 12.38 -6.58
C VAL A 58 -6.68 11.42 -6.22
N ILE A 59 -6.50 10.10 -6.43
CA ILE A 59 -7.51 9.09 -6.09
C ILE A 59 -7.85 9.11 -4.59
N ILE A 60 -6.85 9.28 -3.73
CA ILE A 60 -7.05 9.37 -2.27
C ILE A 60 -7.91 10.59 -1.91
N VAL A 61 -7.62 11.76 -2.49
CA VAL A 61 -8.41 12.99 -2.24
C VAL A 61 -9.84 12.81 -2.73
N LEU A 62 -10.01 12.40 -3.99
CA LEU A 62 -11.33 12.20 -4.58
C LEU A 62 -12.12 11.14 -3.81
N GLY A 63 -11.48 10.05 -3.41
CA GLY A 63 -12.12 9.01 -2.62
C GLY A 63 -12.51 9.48 -1.21
N ALA A 64 -11.70 10.30 -0.53
CA ALA A 64 -12.09 10.91 0.75
C ALA A 64 -13.28 11.87 0.59
N LEU A 65 -13.36 12.59 -0.53
CA LEU A 65 -14.47 13.50 -0.83
C LEU A 65 -15.76 12.76 -1.22
N VAL A 66 -15.67 11.68 -2.02
CA VAL A 66 -16.82 10.97 -2.59
C VAL A 66 -17.32 9.83 -1.71
N LEU A 67 -16.44 9.01 -1.13
CA LEU A 67 -16.81 7.76 -0.44
C LEU A 67 -17.34 7.97 0.98
N ILE A 68 -17.22 9.18 1.54
CA ILE A 68 -17.82 9.54 2.83
C ILE A 68 -19.13 10.28 2.52
N PRO A 69 -20.30 9.60 2.51
CA PRO A 69 -21.55 10.28 2.20
C PRO A 69 -21.91 11.31 3.26
N LEU A 70 -22.48 12.42 2.79
CA LEU A 70 -23.32 13.25 3.65
C LEU A 70 -24.50 12.38 4.05
N GLY A 71 -24.58 11.97 5.32
CA GLY A 71 -25.80 11.33 5.84
C GLY A 71 -27.03 12.21 5.56
N PRO A 72 -28.23 11.63 5.42
CA PRO A 72 -29.44 12.41 5.23
C PRO A 72 -29.56 13.43 6.36
N ALA A 73 -29.72 14.70 5.97
CA ALA A 73 -29.76 15.83 6.89
C ALA A 73 -30.82 15.57 7.95
N MET A 74 -30.40 15.41 9.21
CA MET A 74 -31.31 15.49 10.34
C MET A 74 -31.99 16.86 10.30
N THR A 75 -33.30 16.84 10.52
CA THR A 75 -34.31 17.87 10.22
C THR A 75 -34.20 19.18 10.99
N ASN A 76 -33.14 19.39 11.78
CA ASN A 76 -32.98 20.58 12.63
C ASN A 76 -31.77 21.43 12.18
N HIS A 77 -32.03 22.69 11.79
CA HIS A 77 -31.07 23.60 11.13
C HIS A 77 -29.79 23.87 11.96
N GLU A 78 -29.88 23.95 13.29
CA GLU A 78 -28.71 24.10 14.18
C GLU A 78 -27.82 22.85 14.27
N THR A 79 -28.42 21.65 14.26
CA THR A 79 -27.66 20.39 14.29
C THR A 79 -26.94 20.12 12.97
N THR A 80 -27.41 20.70 11.86
CA THR A 80 -26.87 20.48 10.52
C THR A 80 -25.49 21.14 10.34
N ILE A 81 -25.26 22.32 10.92
CA ILE A 81 -23.98 23.05 10.79
C ILE A 81 -22.88 22.32 11.57
N VAL A 82 -23.16 21.93 12.81
CA VAL A 82 -22.23 21.17 13.66
C VAL A 82 -21.91 19.79 13.04
N ALA A 83 -22.91 19.11 12.48
CA ALA A 83 -22.72 17.84 11.77
C ALA A 83 -21.86 17.99 10.50
N ARG A 84 -22.07 19.04 9.71
CA ARG A 84 -21.27 19.33 8.50
C ARG A 84 -19.82 19.67 8.84
N ALA A 85 -19.58 20.46 9.88
CA ALA A 85 -18.22 20.78 10.34
C ALA A 85 -17.48 19.53 10.82
N LYS A 86 -18.15 18.65 11.57
CA LYS A 86 -17.56 17.38 12.03
C LYS A 86 -17.24 16.45 10.86
N LEU A 87 -18.11 16.37 9.85
CA LEU A 87 -17.90 15.57 8.64
C LEU A 87 -16.71 16.06 7.80
N TRP A 88 -16.61 17.37 7.59
CA TRP A 88 -15.47 17.96 6.88
C TRP A 88 -14.15 17.69 7.60
N ARG A 89 -14.14 17.77 8.94
CA ARG A 89 -12.97 17.39 9.74
C ARG A 89 -12.56 15.93 9.50
N TYR A 90 -13.52 14.99 9.42
CA TYR A 90 -13.22 13.61 9.07
C TYR A 90 -12.68 13.46 7.64
N LYS A 91 -13.29 14.10 6.64
CA LYS A 91 -12.80 14.07 5.25
C LYS A 91 -11.36 14.57 5.13
N VAL A 92 -11.06 15.69 5.79
CA VAL A 92 -9.70 16.28 5.81
C VAL A 92 -8.72 15.37 6.55
N TRP A 93 -9.14 14.77 7.66
CA TRP A 93 -8.31 13.82 8.41
C TRP A 93 -7.98 12.58 7.57
N GLU A 94 -8.97 12.00 6.89
CA GLU A 94 -8.79 10.84 6.02
C GLU A 94 -7.88 11.12 4.83
N TRP A 95 -8.06 12.28 4.20
CA TRP A 95 -7.15 12.77 3.17
C TRP A 95 -5.73 12.89 3.71
N ASN A 96 -5.56 13.57 4.85
CA ASN A 96 -4.25 13.79 5.46
C ASN A 96 -3.55 12.47 5.80
N ALA A 97 -4.27 11.52 6.42
CA ALA A 97 -3.75 10.20 6.75
C ALA A 97 -3.39 9.39 5.49
N GLY A 98 -4.16 9.51 4.42
CA GLY A 98 -3.86 8.86 3.14
C GLY A 98 -2.58 9.42 2.48
N TRP A 99 -2.42 10.74 2.46
CA TRP A 99 -1.23 11.37 1.91
C TRP A 99 0.02 11.13 2.74
N LEU A 100 -0.10 11.11 4.07
CA LEU A 100 1.00 10.76 4.96
C LEU A 100 1.51 9.34 4.72
N GLY A 101 0.61 8.37 4.62
CA GLY A 101 1.00 6.98 4.35
C GLY A 101 1.62 6.79 2.97
N LEU A 102 1.05 7.44 1.94
CA LEU A 102 1.63 7.45 0.58
C LEU A 102 3.03 8.09 0.59
N GLY A 103 3.17 9.23 1.29
CA GLY A 103 4.42 9.96 1.44
C GLY A 103 5.51 9.13 2.09
N ILE A 104 5.23 8.47 3.23
CA ILE A 104 6.19 7.58 3.89
C ILE A 104 6.56 6.40 2.99
N SER A 105 5.58 5.80 2.31
CA SER A 105 5.83 4.68 1.41
C SER A 105 6.82 5.04 0.30
N LEU A 106 6.56 6.14 -0.42
CA LEU A 106 7.37 6.56 -1.55
C LEU A 106 8.71 7.17 -1.13
N ALA A 107 8.73 8.00 -0.09
CA ALA A 107 9.97 8.59 0.41
C ALA A 107 10.91 7.51 0.97
N GLY A 108 10.37 6.54 1.72
CA GLY A 108 11.14 5.41 2.23
C GLY A 108 11.71 4.54 1.12
N ALA A 109 10.88 4.18 0.13
CA ALA A 109 11.32 3.40 -1.03
C ALA A 109 12.39 4.14 -1.85
N TYR A 110 12.21 5.45 -2.08
CA TYR A 110 13.17 6.29 -2.81
C TYR A 110 14.51 6.37 -2.08
N MET A 111 14.49 6.73 -0.79
CA MET A 111 15.71 6.82 0.02
C MET A 111 16.47 5.49 0.07
N ALA A 112 15.78 4.39 0.31
CA ALA A 112 16.41 3.07 0.35
C ALA A 112 17.00 2.68 -1.01
N THR A 113 16.30 2.98 -2.11
CA THR A 113 16.78 2.67 -3.46
C THR A 113 18.07 3.41 -3.78
N GLU A 114 18.10 4.73 -3.58
CA GLU A 114 19.28 5.54 -3.90
C GLU A 114 20.46 5.15 -2.99
N GLY A 115 20.24 5.01 -1.69
CA GLY A 115 21.31 4.58 -0.78
C GLY A 115 21.86 3.19 -1.11
N LEU A 116 21.03 2.24 -1.55
CA LEU A 116 21.50 0.91 -1.93
C LEU A 116 22.23 0.91 -3.29
N LYS A 117 21.84 1.76 -4.24
CA LYS A 117 22.60 1.93 -5.49
C LYS A 117 24.02 2.40 -5.20
N ASP A 118 24.15 3.40 -4.33
CA ASP A 118 25.45 3.95 -3.97
C ASP A 118 26.36 2.93 -3.28
N LEU A 119 25.78 2.11 -2.39
CA LEU A 119 26.50 1.08 -1.64
C LEU A 119 26.94 -0.10 -2.53
N PHE A 120 26.02 -0.64 -3.33
CA PHE A 120 26.28 -1.87 -4.09
C PHE A 120 27.04 -1.63 -5.39
N GLY A 121 26.75 -0.54 -6.12
CA GLY A 121 27.53 -0.19 -7.29
C GLY A 121 27.51 -1.24 -8.41
N LYS A 122 26.39 -1.92 -8.59
CA LYS A 122 26.28 -3.06 -9.51
C LYS A 122 26.17 -2.58 -10.98
N PRO A 123 27.00 -3.08 -11.90
CA PRO A 123 26.92 -2.74 -13.32
C PRO A 123 25.59 -3.18 -13.94
N ARG A 124 25.06 -2.36 -14.84
CA ARG A 124 23.82 -2.63 -15.58
C ARG A 124 24.01 -3.67 -16.69
N PRO A 125 22.92 -4.32 -17.14
CA PRO A 125 22.99 -5.25 -18.26
C PRO A 125 23.52 -4.64 -19.56
N ASP A 126 23.39 -3.33 -19.74
CA ASP A 126 23.89 -2.60 -20.92
C ASP A 126 25.21 -1.84 -20.67
N MET A 127 25.96 -2.21 -19.62
CA MET A 127 27.19 -1.50 -19.21
C MET A 127 28.26 -1.52 -20.30
N LEU A 128 28.54 -2.67 -20.92
CA LEU A 128 29.61 -2.78 -21.92
C LEU A 128 29.33 -1.96 -23.19
N ALA A 129 28.07 -1.90 -23.61
CA ALA A 129 27.65 -1.11 -24.76
C ALA A 129 27.84 0.40 -24.54
N ARG A 130 27.73 0.89 -23.30
CA ARG A 130 28.00 2.30 -22.96
C ARG A 130 29.46 2.60 -22.69
N CYS A 131 30.19 1.61 -22.18
CA CYS A 131 31.59 1.70 -21.80
C CYS A 131 32.53 1.84 -22.99
N ASP A 132 32.26 1.06 -24.05
CA ASP A 132 33.14 0.90 -25.21
C ASP A 132 34.62 0.68 -24.77
N PRO A 133 34.93 -0.49 -24.20
CA PRO A 133 36.20 -0.74 -23.53
C PRO A 133 37.39 -0.74 -24.50
N ASP A 134 38.51 -0.11 -24.10
CA ASP A 134 39.77 -0.17 -24.84
C ASP A 134 40.50 -1.50 -24.57
N LEU A 135 40.39 -2.44 -25.51
CA LEU A 135 40.97 -3.78 -25.40
C LEU A 135 42.51 -3.77 -25.36
N SER A 136 43.16 -2.69 -25.80
CA SER A 136 44.62 -2.60 -25.74
C SER A 136 45.16 -2.41 -24.32
N LYS A 137 44.31 -1.95 -23.38
CA LYS A 137 44.69 -1.57 -22.01
C LYS A 137 44.21 -2.55 -20.93
N ILE A 138 43.81 -3.77 -21.32
CA ILE A 138 43.30 -4.78 -20.38
C ILE A 138 44.30 -5.06 -19.25
N ASN A 139 45.59 -5.21 -19.57
CA ASN A 139 46.63 -5.51 -18.59
C ASN A 139 46.87 -4.36 -17.59
N THR A 140 46.57 -3.11 -17.97
CA THR A 140 46.77 -1.94 -17.12
C THR A 140 45.66 -1.79 -16.08
N PHE A 141 44.41 -2.12 -16.46
CA PHE A 141 43.23 -1.95 -15.61
C PHE A 141 42.73 -3.24 -14.96
N ALA A 142 43.47 -4.35 -15.11
CA ALA A 142 43.16 -5.60 -14.46
C ALA A 142 43.38 -5.49 -12.94
N VAL A 143 42.31 -5.70 -12.15
CA VAL A 143 42.37 -5.65 -10.67
C VAL A 143 42.68 -7.02 -10.10
N SER A 144 42.02 -8.06 -10.63
CA SER A 144 42.19 -9.44 -10.19
C SER A 144 41.46 -10.38 -11.14
N GLY A 145 41.98 -11.58 -11.37
CA GLY A 145 41.28 -12.62 -12.10
C GLY A 145 42.14 -13.86 -12.23
N LEU A 146 41.51 -15.03 -12.23
CA LEU A 146 42.20 -16.27 -12.59
C LEU A 146 42.73 -16.21 -14.03
N GLY A 147 42.20 -15.29 -14.85
CA GLY A 147 42.64 -15.02 -16.23
C GLY A 147 44.08 -14.53 -16.39
N SER A 148 44.71 -13.97 -15.35
CA SER A 148 46.16 -13.68 -15.41
C SER A 148 47.03 -14.93 -15.30
N SER A 149 46.47 -16.03 -14.78
CA SER A 149 47.21 -17.25 -14.44
C SER A 149 46.73 -18.47 -15.23
N LEU A 150 45.52 -18.43 -15.80
CA LEU A 150 44.89 -19.51 -16.54
C LEU A 150 44.22 -18.95 -17.79
N ASP A 151 44.67 -19.42 -18.95
CA ASP A 151 44.16 -18.97 -20.24
C ASP A 151 42.67 -19.31 -20.38
N GLY A 152 41.87 -18.34 -20.81
CA GLY A 152 40.40 -18.44 -20.91
C GLY A 152 39.61 -18.19 -19.61
N ALA A 153 40.26 -17.94 -18.47
CA ALA A 153 39.55 -17.54 -17.26
C ALA A 153 39.21 -16.03 -17.26
N PRO A 154 38.11 -15.61 -16.60
CA PRO A 154 37.69 -14.21 -16.61
C PRO A 154 38.68 -13.34 -15.82
N THR A 155 39.05 -12.22 -16.43
CA THR A 155 39.79 -11.12 -15.79
C THR A 155 38.81 -10.02 -15.41
N LEU A 156 38.93 -9.50 -14.19
CA LEU A 156 38.15 -8.34 -13.74
C LEU A 156 38.94 -7.06 -14.00
N VAL A 157 38.28 -6.10 -14.62
CA VAL A 157 38.81 -4.78 -14.96
C VAL A 157 38.08 -3.70 -14.19
N THR A 158 38.76 -2.57 -13.94
CA THR A 158 38.09 -1.35 -13.48
C THR A 158 37.30 -0.70 -14.60
N TRP A 159 36.35 0.17 -14.25
CA TRP A 159 35.59 0.97 -15.21
C TRP A 159 36.44 1.99 -15.98
N GLU A 160 37.67 2.27 -15.53
CA GLU A 160 38.57 3.21 -16.17
C GLU A 160 39.03 2.76 -17.56
N ILE A 161 38.84 1.47 -17.89
CA ILE A 161 39.07 0.92 -19.24
C ILE A 161 38.10 1.47 -20.30
N CYS A 162 36.96 2.02 -19.87
CA CYS A 162 35.97 2.60 -20.77
C CYS A 162 36.56 3.82 -21.50
N GLN A 163 36.40 3.89 -22.82
CA GLN A 163 36.81 5.08 -23.58
C GLN A 163 35.93 6.28 -23.21
N ASN A 164 34.64 6.03 -22.96
CA ASN A 164 33.72 7.04 -22.49
C ASN A 164 33.73 7.12 -20.95
N GLN A 165 34.44 8.11 -20.39
CA GLN A 165 34.48 8.34 -18.94
C GLN A 165 33.51 9.43 -18.47
N ALA A 166 32.39 9.62 -19.17
CA ALA A 166 31.38 10.59 -18.76
C ALA A 166 30.80 10.26 -17.37
N ARG A 167 30.45 11.31 -16.62
CA ARG A 167 29.79 11.18 -15.31
C ARG A 167 28.51 10.35 -15.39
N GLU A 168 27.79 10.43 -16.51
CA GLU A 168 26.58 9.64 -16.72
C GLU A 168 26.87 8.13 -16.74
N LEU A 169 27.98 7.68 -17.34
CA LEU A 169 28.37 6.28 -17.28
C LEU A 169 28.80 5.88 -15.87
N ALA A 170 29.63 6.72 -15.23
CA ALA A 170 30.15 6.45 -13.89
C ALA A 170 29.05 6.30 -12.83
N VAL A 171 27.92 7.01 -12.99
CA VAL A 171 26.77 6.96 -12.08
C VAL A 171 25.71 5.98 -12.57
N ASP A 172 25.17 6.16 -13.77
CA ASP A 172 24.03 5.38 -14.26
C ASP A 172 24.43 3.94 -14.64
N GLY A 173 25.68 3.74 -15.10
CA GLY A 173 26.22 2.43 -15.47
C GLY A 173 26.35 1.46 -14.30
N PHE A 174 26.63 1.98 -13.09
CA PHE A 174 26.79 1.20 -11.86
C PHE A 174 25.57 1.23 -10.93
N SER A 175 24.45 1.78 -11.42
CA SER A 175 23.22 1.91 -10.66
C SER A 175 22.17 0.87 -11.07
N SER A 176 22.55 -0.41 -11.13
CA SER A 176 21.62 -1.51 -11.44
C SER A 176 20.82 -2.00 -10.23
N PHE A 177 21.45 -2.15 -9.06
CA PHE A 177 20.77 -2.71 -7.90
C PHE A 177 20.48 -1.65 -6.84
N PRO A 178 19.25 -1.52 -6.32
CA PRO A 178 17.98 -2.11 -6.79
C PRO A 178 17.28 -1.24 -7.86
N SER A 179 16.25 -1.78 -8.51
CA SER A 179 15.49 -1.02 -9.51
C SER A 179 14.58 0.05 -8.89
N GLY A 180 14.91 1.32 -9.15
CA GLY A 180 14.12 2.47 -8.66
C GLY A 180 12.75 2.62 -9.31
N HIS A 181 12.59 2.24 -10.58
CA HIS A 181 11.27 2.23 -11.23
C HIS A 181 10.37 1.19 -10.56
N SER A 182 10.93 0.02 -10.25
CA SER A 182 10.19 -1.07 -9.60
C SER A 182 9.80 -0.72 -8.17
N SER A 183 10.75 -0.27 -7.35
CA SER A 183 10.49 0.05 -5.94
C SER A 183 9.52 1.21 -5.78
N PHE A 184 9.65 2.27 -6.59
CA PHE A 184 8.75 3.42 -6.53
C PHE A 184 7.34 3.08 -7.03
N ALA A 185 7.23 2.33 -8.14
CA ALA A 185 5.94 1.89 -8.66
C ALA A 185 5.21 0.98 -7.67
N PHE A 186 5.88 -0.05 -7.14
CA PHE A 186 5.28 -0.93 -6.14
C PHE A 186 5.01 -0.21 -4.82
N GLY A 187 5.82 0.78 -4.40
CA GLY A 187 5.52 1.60 -3.23
C GLY A 187 4.18 2.33 -3.36
N GLY A 188 4.03 3.15 -4.39
CA GLY A 188 2.84 3.98 -4.56
C GLY A 188 1.57 3.19 -4.92
N LEU A 189 1.69 2.25 -5.87
CA LEU A 189 0.53 1.51 -6.37
C LEU A 189 0.07 0.40 -5.42
N THR A 190 0.99 -0.21 -4.65
CA THR A 190 0.59 -1.14 -3.57
C THR A 190 -0.05 -0.37 -2.43
N TYR A 191 0.46 0.81 -2.07
CA TYR A 191 -0.19 1.64 -1.05
C TYR A 191 -1.61 2.00 -1.48
N LEU A 192 -1.79 2.44 -2.73
CA LEU A 192 -3.12 2.71 -3.29
C LEU A 192 -4.03 1.48 -3.24
N THR A 193 -3.51 0.32 -3.61
CA THR A 193 -4.25 -0.96 -3.55
C THR A 193 -4.73 -1.25 -2.13
N LEU A 194 -3.84 -1.17 -1.14
CA LEU A 194 -4.17 -1.39 0.27
C LEU A 194 -5.19 -0.35 0.78
N TRP A 195 -5.03 0.91 0.39
CA TRP A 195 -5.96 1.99 0.71
C TRP A 195 -7.34 1.73 0.13
N LEU A 196 -7.44 1.35 -1.15
CA LEU A 196 -8.70 0.97 -1.79
C LEU A 196 -9.31 -0.27 -1.14
N CYS A 197 -8.52 -1.31 -0.84
CA CYS A 197 -9.00 -2.48 -0.11
C CYS A 197 -9.66 -2.10 1.22
N ALA A 198 -9.03 -1.19 1.97
CA ALA A 198 -9.53 -0.73 3.26
C ALA A 198 -10.84 0.07 3.13
N LYS A 199 -10.94 0.97 2.15
CA LYS A 199 -12.16 1.76 1.92
C LYS A 199 -13.28 0.94 1.29
N LEU A 200 -12.93 -0.12 0.56
CA LEU A 200 -13.85 -1.00 -0.14
C LEU A 200 -14.25 -2.27 0.63
N SER A 201 -13.76 -2.45 1.86
CA SER A 201 -13.98 -3.67 2.66
C SER A 201 -13.53 -4.96 1.95
N ILE A 202 -12.52 -4.87 1.07
CA ILE A 202 -12.01 -6.03 0.33
C ILE A 202 -10.92 -6.69 1.18
N GLY A 203 -11.25 -7.83 1.78
CA GLY A 203 -10.33 -8.63 2.58
C GLY A 203 -10.63 -10.12 2.43
N PHE A 204 -9.63 -10.95 2.72
CA PHE A 204 -9.83 -12.39 2.83
C PHE A 204 -10.65 -12.68 4.10
N PRO A 205 -11.71 -13.49 4.04
CA PRO A 205 -12.51 -13.82 5.21
C PRO A 205 -11.64 -14.53 6.26
N TYR A 206 -11.50 -13.96 7.45
CA TYR A 206 -10.83 -14.58 8.60
C TYR A 206 -11.88 -15.08 9.59
N LEU A 207 -11.92 -16.38 9.83
CA LEU A 207 -12.74 -16.98 10.88
C LEU A 207 -11.96 -16.90 12.20
N ALA A 208 -12.26 -15.91 13.04
CA ALA A 208 -11.72 -15.91 14.40
C ALA A 208 -12.35 -17.06 15.20
N HIS A 209 -11.54 -18.04 15.62
CA HIS A 209 -11.96 -19.09 16.55
C HIS A 209 -11.89 -18.55 17.98
N SER A 210 -13.04 -18.38 18.65
CA SER A 210 -13.10 -18.18 20.11
C SER A 210 -13.65 -19.46 20.77
N PRO A 211 -13.12 -19.92 21.93
CA PRO A 211 -13.54 -21.18 22.55
C PRO A 211 -14.91 -21.12 23.27
N LEU A 212 -15.45 -19.92 23.53
CA LEU A 212 -16.81 -19.70 24.08
C LEU A 212 -17.91 -19.80 23.00
N SER A 213 -17.61 -20.39 21.85
CA SER A 213 -18.44 -20.34 20.64
C SER A 213 -19.29 -21.57 20.38
N GLN A 214 -19.09 -22.70 21.08
CA GLN A 214 -19.78 -23.96 20.72
C GLN A 214 -21.31 -23.93 20.92
N GLU A 215 -21.82 -23.27 21.96
CA GLU A 215 -23.28 -23.14 22.18
C GLU A 215 -23.92 -22.09 21.25
N LEU A 216 -23.22 -20.98 20.96
CA LEU A 216 -23.64 -19.95 20.00
C LEU A 216 -23.58 -20.44 18.54
N GLN A 217 -22.65 -21.35 18.22
CA GLN A 217 -22.36 -21.89 16.88
C GLN A 217 -23.57 -22.56 16.20
N ARG A 218 -24.56 -23.07 16.94
CA ARG A 218 -25.74 -23.71 16.32
C ARG A 218 -26.78 -22.70 15.85
N GLN A 219 -26.91 -21.56 16.52
CA GLN A 219 -27.81 -20.47 16.13
C GLN A 219 -27.15 -19.51 15.11
N GLU A 220 -25.83 -19.35 15.17
CA GLU A 220 -25.03 -18.49 14.26
C GLU A 220 -24.69 -19.11 12.89
N ARG A 221 -24.72 -20.44 12.74
CA ARG A 221 -24.37 -21.09 11.45
C ARG A 221 -25.26 -20.63 10.29
N ASN A 222 -26.51 -20.30 10.56
CA ASN A 222 -27.46 -19.76 9.56
C ASN A 222 -27.23 -18.27 9.27
N THR A 223 -26.62 -17.51 10.20
CA THR A 223 -26.29 -16.09 10.01
C THR A 223 -24.93 -15.92 9.34
N ILE A 224 -23.95 -16.79 9.61
CA ILE A 224 -22.61 -16.73 8.99
C ILE A 224 -22.69 -16.89 7.47
N ARG A 225 -23.52 -17.83 6.97
CA ARG A 225 -23.80 -17.98 5.52
C ARG A 225 -24.41 -16.72 4.88
N LYS A 226 -25.04 -15.84 5.68
CA LYS A 226 -25.60 -14.55 5.26
C LYS A 226 -24.68 -13.34 5.56
N GLN A 227 -23.61 -13.53 6.34
CA GLN A 227 -22.65 -12.49 6.75
C GLN A 227 -21.36 -12.52 5.91
N GLY A 228 -20.99 -13.67 5.35
CA GLY A 228 -19.78 -13.83 4.54
C GLY A 228 -20.05 -13.73 3.05
N ALA A 229 -20.36 -12.55 2.55
CA ALA A 229 -20.47 -12.36 1.10
C ALA A 229 -19.16 -11.85 0.51
N ALA A 230 -18.67 -12.55 -0.52
CA ALA A 230 -17.50 -12.12 -1.27
C ALA A 230 -17.74 -10.76 -1.95
N PRO A 231 -16.73 -9.87 -1.97
CA PRO A 231 -16.81 -8.60 -2.69
C PRO A 231 -17.15 -8.84 -4.16
N PRO A 232 -17.91 -7.94 -4.80
CA PRO A 232 -18.24 -8.08 -6.21
C PRO A 232 -16.97 -8.02 -7.07
N VAL A 233 -16.93 -8.88 -8.11
CA VAL A 233 -15.74 -9.12 -8.93
C VAL A 233 -15.20 -7.83 -9.58
N TYR A 234 -16.08 -6.91 -9.97
CA TYR A 234 -15.65 -5.63 -10.57
C TYR A 234 -14.82 -4.76 -9.62
N LEU A 235 -15.05 -4.83 -8.30
CA LEU A 235 -14.23 -4.10 -7.33
C LEU A 235 -12.85 -4.75 -7.17
N LEU A 236 -12.76 -6.08 -7.25
CA LEU A 236 -11.47 -6.76 -7.26
C LEU A 236 -10.64 -6.30 -8.46
N ILE A 237 -11.25 -6.22 -9.64
CA ILE A 237 -10.57 -5.70 -10.84
C ILE A 237 -10.05 -4.28 -10.60
N ILE A 238 -10.90 -3.37 -10.12
CA ILE A 238 -10.51 -1.97 -9.84
C ILE A 238 -9.34 -1.90 -8.86
N VAL A 239 -9.34 -2.72 -7.82
CA VAL A 239 -8.31 -2.71 -6.78
C VAL A 239 -7.00 -3.36 -7.23
N PHE A 240 -7.03 -4.32 -8.14
CA PHE A 240 -5.81 -4.98 -8.65
C PHE A 240 -5.21 -4.32 -9.89
N VAL A 241 -5.92 -3.42 -10.58
CA VAL A 241 -5.37 -2.63 -11.70
C VAL A 241 -4.07 -1.90 -11.33
N PRO A 242 -3.95 -1.19 -10.18
CA PRO A 242 -2.68 -0.57 -9.76
C PRO A 242 -1.52 -1.57 -9.67
N ILE A 243 -1.76 -2.78 -9.17
CA ILE A 243 -0.72 -3.83 -9.12
C ILE A 243 -0.32 -4.28 -10.52
N ALA A 244 -1.29 -4.48 -11.42
CA ALA A 244 -0.99 -4.84 -12.81
C ALA A 244 -0.14 -3.77 -13.51
N VAL A 245 -0.43 -2.49 -13.27
CA VAL A 245 0.37 -1.36 -13.77
C VAL A 245 1.78 -1.37 -13.16
N ALA A 246 1.93 -1.65 -11.87
CA ALA A 246 3.23 -1.78 -11.21
C ALA A 246 4.07 -2.91 -11.84
N CYS A 247 3.44 -4.08 -12.08
CA CYS A 247 4.07 -5.22 -12.75
C CYS A 247 4.54 -4.87 -14.16
N PHE A 248 3.74 -4.11 -14.93
CA PHE A 248 4.14 -3.67 -16.27
C PHE A 248 5.35 -2.72 -16.23
N ILE A 249 5.35 -1.73 -15.31
CA ILE A 249 6.49 -0.82 -15.12
C ILE A 249 7.75 -1.62 -14.75
N ALA A 250 7.63 -2.58 -13.84
CA ALA A 250 8.74 -3.45 -13.46
C ALA A 250 9.25 -4.30 -14.63
N ALA A 251 8.35 -4.90 -15.40
CA ALA A 251 8.69 -5.68 -16.59
C ALA A 251 9.40 -4.83 -17.66
N SER A 252 9.04 -3.56 -17.80
CA SER A 252 9.70 -2.65 -18.75
C SER A 252 11.20 -2.54 -18.55
N ARG A 253 11.65 -2.63 -17.30
CA ARG A 253 13.08 -2.56 -16.97
C ARG A 253 13.86 -3.80 -17.39
N TRP A 254 13.19 -4.95 -17.48
CA TRP A 254 13.80 -6.19 -17.95
C TRP A 254 14.03 -6.15 -19.46
N PHE A 255 12.99 -5.81 -20.24
CA PHE A 255 13.10 -5.79 -21.70
C PHE A 255 13.79 -4.53 -22.27
N ASP A 256 14.00 -3.49 -21.46
CA ASP A 256 14.87 -2.35 -21.78
C ASP A 256 16.34 -2.58 -21.37
N TYR A 257 16.69 -3.77 -20.86
CA TYR A 257 18.06 -4.12 -20.41
C TYR A 257 18.65 -3.19 -19.35
N ARG A 258 17.79 -2.54 -18.54
CA ARG A 258 18.24 -1.63 -17.47
C ARG A 258 18.60 -2.35 -16.18
N HIS A 259 17.98 -3.50 -15.93
CA HIS A 259 18.08 -4.21 -14.66
C HIS A 259 18.02 -5.73 -14.85
N HIS A 260 18.76 -6.46 -14.02
CA HIS A 260 18.58 -7.90 -13.89
C HIS A 260 17.30 -8.20 -13.08
N GLY A 261 16.78 -9.41 -13.23
CA GLY A 261 15.49 -9.82 -12.65
C GLY A 261 15.50 -9.79 -11.13
N PHE A 262 16.63 -10.13 -10.51
CA PHE A 262 16.81 -10.00 -9.06
C PHE A 262 16.67 -8.54 -8.60
N ASP A 263 17.23 -7.59 -9.34
CA ASP A 263 17.18 -6.16 -9.01
C ASP A 263 15.75 -5.61 -9.06
N ILE A 264 14.94 -6.15 -9.99
CA ILE A 264 13.51 -5.84 -10.16
C ILE A 264 12.67 -6.46 -9.05
N ILE A 265 12.88 -7.75 -8.75
CA ILE A 265 12.14 -8.47 -7.70
C ILE A 265 12.43 -7.84 -6.34
N PHE A 266 13.70 -7.60 -6.02
CA PHE A 266 14.10 -6.98 -4.76
C PHE A 266 13.54 -5.57 -4.63
N GLY A 267 13.62 -4.76 -5.70
CA GLY A 267 12.99 -3.44 -5.74
C GLY A 267 11.48 -3.52 -5.49
N SER A 268 10.78 -4.46 -6.13
CA SER A 268 9.33 -4.66 -5.95
C SER A 268 8.96 -5.02 -4.52
N VAL A 269 9.66 -6.00 -3.93
CA VAL A 269 9.44 -6.43 -2.54
C VAL A 269 9.70 -5.27 -1.57
N MET A 270 10.78 -4.52 -1.77
CA MET A 270 11.09 -3.35 -0.96
C MET A 270 9.99 -2.29 -1.03
N GLY A 271 9.51 -1.99 -2.24
CA GLY A 271 8.37 -1.09 -2.44
C GLY A 271 7.11 -1.54 -1.69
N ILE A 272 6.78 -2.83 -1.79
CA ILE A 272 5.64 -3.44 -1.07
C ILE A 272 5.81 -3.31 0.45
N VAL A 273 7.01 -3.54 0.99
CA VAL A 273 7.29 -3.40 2.43
C VAL A 273 7.05 -1.96 2.90
N PHE A 274 7.59 -0.97 2.19
CA PHE A 274 7.36 0.44 2.56
C PHE A 274 5.90 0.86 2.39
N ALA A 275 5.19 0.34 1.36
CA ALA A 275 3.75 0.52 1.21
C ALA A 275 2.98 -0.04 2.41
N TRP A 276 3.32 -1.25 2.85
CA TRP A 276 2.71 -1.88 4.01
C TRP A 276 2.98 -1.10 5.30
N ILE A 277 4.22 -0.64 5.52
CA ILE A 277 4.58 0.21 6.68
C ILE A 277 3.77 1.50 6.67
N GLY A 278 3.78 2.24 5.55
CA GLY A 278 3.05 3.50 5.41
C GLY A 278 1.54 3.32 5.62
N PHE A 279 0.98 2.22 5.12
CA PHE A 279 -0.42 1.87 5.34
C PHE A 279 -0.70 1.57 6.82
N ARG A 280 0.11 0.75 7.48
CA ARG A 280 -0.07 0.35 8.89
C ARG A 280 0.09 1.50 9.88
N LEU A 281 0.91 2.49 9.55
CA LEU A 281 1.15 3.65 10.43
C LEU A 281 -0.02 4.64 10.45
N TYR A 282 -0.70 4.84 9.31
CA TYR A 282 -1.70 5.91 9.18
C TYR A 282 -3.12 5.43 8.90
N GLN A 283 -3.32 4.20 8.45
CA GLN A 283 -4.64 3.66 8.12
C GLN A 283 -5.04 2.57 9.12
N LEU A 284 -6.35 2.49 9.37
CA LEU A 284 -6.93 1.39 10.14
C LEU A 284 -6.72 0.06 9.37
N PRO A 285 -6.48 -1.06 10.07
CA PRO A 285 -6.30 -2.35 9.41
C PRO A 285 -7.49 -2.69 8.51
N VAL A 286 -7.22 -3.22 7.32
CA VAL A 286 -8.22 -3.72 6.34
C VAL A 286 -9.25 -4.66 6.99
N MET A 287 -8.89 -5.29 8.13
CA MET A 287 -9.68 -6.32 8.83
C MET A 287 -10.47 -5.81 10.05
N ARG A 288 -10.25 -4.60 10.54
CA ARG A 288 -10.93 -4.07 11.74
C ARG A 288 -11.99 -3.01 11.44
N GLY A 289 -12.08 -2.58 10.18
CA GLY A 289 -13.07 -1.62 9.72
C GLY A 289 -14.18 -2.30 8.93
N ALA A 290 -15.42 -1.98 9.27
CA ALA A 290 -16.48 -1.91 8.28
C ALA A 290 -16.05 -0.88 7.23
N GLY A 291 -15.39 -1.31 6.14
CA GLY A 291 -15.06 -0.38 5.06
C GLY A 291 -16.32 0.31 4.54
N TRP A 292 -16.14 1.46 3.92
CA TRP A 292 -17.20 2.45 3.76
C TRP A 292 -18.30 2.08 2.78
N SER A 293 -18.12 1.01 2.00
CA SER A 293 -18.88 0.88 0.76
C SER A 293 -19.74 -0.37 0.63
N TRP A 294 -19.58 -1.42 1.44
CA TRP A 294 -20.42 -2.61 1.27
C TRP A 294 -20.59 -3.38 2.59
N GLY A 295 -21.83 -3.64 2.99
CA GLY A 295 -22.16 -4.76 3.87
C GLY A 295 -22.20 -6.08 3.09
N ALA A 296 -22.25 -7.22 3.79
CA ALA A 296 -22.39 -8.52 3.14
C ALA A 296 -23.57 -8.54 2.14
N ARG A 297 -23.35 -9.10 0.93
CA ARG A 297 -24.41 -9.41 -0.05
C ARG A 297 -25.50 -10.24 0.62
N ASP A 298 -26.73 -9.85 0.34
CA ASP A 298 -27.94 -10.57 0.68
C ASP A 298 -28.76 -10.78 -0.61
N SER A 299 -29.69 -11.72 -0.57
CA SER A 299 -30.65 -12.02 -1.64
C SER A 299 -31.36 -10.79 -2.22
N SER A 300 -31.57 -9.76 -1.40
CA SER A 300 -32.19 -8.48 -1.79
C SER A 300 -31.26 -7.54 -2.58
N HIS A 301 -29.93 -7.73 -2.50
CA HIS A 301 -28.92 -6.83 -3.06
C HIS A 301 -27.70 -7.61 -3.57
N ALA A 302 -27.95 -8.58 -4.45
CA ALA A 302 -26.93 -9.52 -4.92
C ALA A 302 -25.85 -8.87 -5.82
N PHE A 303 -26.24 -7.85 -6.59
CA PHE A 303 -25.38 -7.22 -7.61
C PHE A 303 -24.93 -5.80 -7.27
N PHE A 304 -25.68 -5.07 -6.44
CA PHE A 304 -25.39 -3.66 -6.12
C PHE A 304 -25.94 -3.25 -4.74
N ARG A 305 -25.17 -2.46 -3.98
CA ARG A 305 -25.53 -1.85 -2.68
C ARG A 305 -24.88 -0.45 -2.60
N SER A 306 -25.58 0.56 -2.10
CA SER A 306 -25.03 1.92 -2.05
C SER A 306 -23.96 2.09 -0.95
N VAL A 307 -22.98 2.96 -1.20
CA VAL A 307 -21.90 3.32 -0.27
C VAL A 307 -22.46 4.02 0.99
N GLY A 308 -21.92 3.68 2.17
CA GLY A 308 -22.17 4.37 3.44
C GLY A 308 -23.40 3.97 4.25
N LEU A 309 -24.02 2.82 3.96
CA LEU A 309 -24.80 2.13 4.99
C LEU A 309 -23.83 1.36 5.90
N PRO A 310 -23.97 1.42 7.23
CA PRO A 310 -23.13 0.67 8.14
C PRO A 310 -23.14 -0.81 7.73
N SER A 311 -21.96 -1.42 7.55
CA SER A 311 -21.90 -2.87 7.38
C SER A 311 -22.46 -3.49 8.66
N HIS A 312 -23.46 -4.37 8.55
CA HIS A 312 -24.21 -4.99 9.64
C HIS A 312 -23.38 -5.94 10.52
N VAL A 313 -22.24 -5.49 11.04
CA VAL A 313 -21.43 -6.26 11.99
C VAL A 313 -21.70 -5.80 13.43
N GLY A 314 -22.64 -4.88 13.68
CA GLY A 314 -22.94 -4.54 15.08
C GLY A 314 -24.10 -3.61 15.46
N ALA A 315 -25.03 -3.21 14.57
CA ALA A 315 -26.10 -2.29 15.00
C ALA A 315 -27.53 -2.80 14.73
N ASP A 316 -27.81 -3.35 13.56
CA ASP A 316 -29.18 -3.71 13.19
C ASP A 316 -29.25 -5.18 12.74
N ASN A 317 -29.49 -6.05 13.71
CA ASN A 317 -29.80 -7.47 13.49
C ASN A 317 -31.29 -7.67 13.79
N TRP A 318 -31.92 -8.71 13.22
CA TRP A 318 -33.34 -9.05 13.47
C TRP A 318 -33.73 -9.17 14.97
N ALA A 319 -32.74 -9.33 15.86
CA ALA A 319 -32.90 -9.33 17.31
C ALA A 319 -33.20 -7.94 17.92
N THR A 320 -32.76 -6.83 17.30
CA THR A 320 -33.02 -5.46 17.79
C THR A 320 -34.22 -4.80 17.11
N ALA A 321 -34.66 -5.29 15.95
CA ALA A 321 -35.77 -4.70 15.19
C ALA A 321 -37.18 -5.00 15.75
N LYS A 322 -37.33 -5.72 16.87
CA LYS A 322 -38.64 -5.98 17.50
C LYS A 322 -38.56 -5.96 19.03
N TYR A 323 -38.36 -4.78 19.61
CA TYR A 323 -38.91 -4.49 20.94
C TYR A 323 -39.38 -3.04 20.99
N ALA A 324 -40.56 -2.78 20.44
CA ALA A 324 -41.37 -1.68 20.94
C ALA A 324 -42.01 -2.21 22.23
N PRO A 325 -41.65 -1.70 23.42
CA PRO A 325 -42.39 -2.08 24.63
C PRO A 325 -43.86 -1.72 24.39
N PRO A 326 -44.82 -2.60 24.75
CA PRO A 326 -46.23 -2.27 24.60
C PRO A 326 -46.53 -1.00 25.39
N PRO A 327 -47.46 -0.14 24.93
CA PRO A 327 -47.87 1.01 25.70
C PRO A 327 -48.39 0.52 27.06
N VAL A 328 -47.77 1.01 28.13
CA VAL A 328 -48.27 0.79 29.49
C VAL A 328 -49.68 1.36 29.51
N ARG A 329 -50.69 0.48 29.52
CA ARG A 329 -52.05 0.87 29.88
C ARG A 329 -51.95 1.43 31.29
N ALA A 330 -52.29 2.70 31.46
CA ALA A 330 -52.56 3.26 32.76
C ALA A 330 -53.71 2.46 33.37
N GLU A 331 -53.41 1.58 34.32
CA GLU A 331 -54.43 1.03 35.20
C GLU A 331 -54.94 2.15 36.12
N PRO A 332 -56.26 2.20 36.37
CA PRO A 332 -56.85 3.24 37.20
C PRO A 332 -56.40 3.06 38.65
N ARG A 333 -55.83 4.14 39.19
CA ARG A 333 -55.54 4.34 40.61
C ARG A 333 -56.81 4.06 41.43
N ASN A 334 -56.82 2.96 42.18
CA ASN A 334 -57.63 2.84 43.40
C ASN A 334 -57.17 1.65 44.25
N GLN A 335 -56.53 1.96 45.38
CA GLN A 335 -56.88 1.51 46.73
C GLN A 335 -55.66 1.60 47.64
N ASP A 336 -55.84 2.38 48.70
CA ASP A 336 -54.92 2.64 49.79
C ASP A 336 -54.50 1.34 50.49
N VAL A 337 -53.21 1.20 50.79
CA VAL A 337 -52.74 0.35 51.88
C VAL A 337 -51.62 1.06 52.61
N ASP A 338 -51.94 1.43 53.85
CA ASP A 338 -51.15 2.20 54.79
C ASP A 338 -49.81 1.54 55.18
N LEU A 339 -48.76 2.36 55.16
CA LEU A 339 -47.46 2.10 55.78
C LEU A 339 -47.53 2.53 57.25
N GLU A 340 -47.99 1.67 58.16
CA GLU A 340 -47.60 1.63 59.59
C GLU A 340 -48.52 0.68 60.39
N SER A 341 -48.05 -0.55 60.68
CA SER A 341 -48.49 -1.30 61.87
C SER A 341 -47.66 -2.57 62.06
N GLY A 342 -47.08 -2.74 63.26
CA GLY A 342 -47.13 -4.05 63.91
C GLY A 342 -45.89 -4.96 63.88
N ARG A 343 -44.72 -4.50 64.31
CA ARG A 343 -43.72 -5.42 64.90
C ARG A 343 -44.07 -5.66 66.38
N LYS A 344 -45.01 -6.57 66.67
CA LYS A 344 -45.17 -7.20 68.00
C LYS A 344 -45.69 -8.65 67.89
N ALA A 345 -44.80 -9.57 68.25
CA ALA A 345 -44.99 -10.79 69.02
C ALA A 345 -45.85 -11.98 68.48
N ALA A 346 -45.11 -13.07 68.23
CA ALA A 346 -45.19 -14.39 68.91
C ALA A 346 -45.88 -15.60 68.24
N ARG A 347 -45.12 -16.71 68.29
CA ARG A 347 -45.45 -18.15 68.24
C ARG A 347 -45.75 -18.74 66.85
N GLU A 348 -45.27 -19.93 66.52
CA GLU A 348 -45.15 -21.15 67.36
C GLU A 348 -43.74 -21.58 67.78
#